data_AF-A0A1G1CNQ4-F1
#
_entry.id   AF-A0A1G1CNQ4-F1
#
_cell.length_a   1.000
_cell.length_b   1.000
_cell.length_c   1.000
_cell.angle_alpha   90.00
_cell.angle_beta   90.00
_cell.angle_gamma   90.00
#
_symmetry.space_group_name_H-M   'P 1'
#
loop_
_entity.id
_entity.type
_entity.pdbx_description
1 polymer ?
#
loop_
_entity_poly.entity_id
_entity_poly.type
_entity_poly.pdbx_seq_one_letter_code
_entity_poly.pdbx_strand_id
1 'polypeptide(L)'
;MLTQATSLRLLCLSSELAALLVEAQLVKHYQPPYNQQLKDDKSPLYLCVTAETYPRLLTLRRPQLPLYPNSQLFGPFLSATELKRLLTQARAVFPYCQLSPRQKQLNRPCFYTHLNLCPGACCGRITPAAYGRLIRQLLNFLQGNPSQTQRYLTRALHHAIKSLDFETAQTLKKRLERLLSFETSWHLSRVTSLPVFDRELSRHQLQNIPPLLHQAGLTISLKQLERLEMYDVAHLQGQAATGAMVVALSGQLSPQAYRHFTLKGPVTQNDPLMLSEILQRRFRHHDWPTPGLVIVDGGHHQLTAVAPLLPPGVALIGLAKHPDHLVVLKPTGSRRLTLIPGTPAANLLLTLRDEAHRFARRLHHHHTRLV
;
A
#
# COMPACT_ATOMS: atom_id res chain seq x y z
N MET A 1 -35.82 -8.99 -13.04
CA MET A 1 -35.02 -7.98 -12.31
C MET A 1 -34.88 -6.69 -13.11
N LEU A 2 -34.30 -6.68 -14.32
CA LEU A 2 -34.11 -5.44 -15.10
C LEU A 2 -35.42 -4.77 -15.56
N THR A 3 -36.45 -5.55 -15.86
CA THR A 3 -37.79 -5.04 -16.24
C THR A 3 -38.59 -4.43 -15.09
N GLN A 4 -38.20 -4.69 -13.83
CA GLN A 4 -38.84 -4.15 -12.63
C GLN A 4 -38.07 -2.99 -11.99
N ALA A 5 -36.85 -2.71 -12.48
CA ALA A 5 -35.98 -1.69 -11.91
C ALA A 5 -36.40 -0.30 -12.39
N THR A 6 -36.82 0.56 -11.47
CA THR A 6 -37.25 1.94 -11.77
C THR A 6 -36.08 2.93 -11.83
N SER A 7 -34.94 2.61 -11.21
CA SER A 7 -33.76 3.48 -11.20
C SER A 7 -32.49 2.66 -11.08
N LEU A 8 -31.41 3.14 -11.70
CA LEU A 8 -30.11 2.50 -11.68
C LEU A 8 -29.08 3.45 -11.07
N ARG A 9 -28.36 2.98 -10.05
CA ARG A 9 -27.30 3.73 -9.38
C ARG A 9 -26.00 2.95 -9.46
N LEU A 10 -24.97 3.57 -10.01
CA LEU A 10 -23.64 2.99 -10.14
C LEU A 10 -22.72 3.55 -9.05
N LEU A 11 -22.00 2.66 -8.36
CA LEU A 11 -21.00 3.01 -7.36
C LEU A 11 -19.64 2.51 -7.84
N CYS A 12 -18.82 3.44 -8.34
CA CYS A 12 -17.46 3.12 -8.77
C CYS A 12 -16.52 3.04 -7.56
N LEU A 13 -15.77 1.94 -7.46
CA LEU A 13 -14.90 1.64 -6.32
C LEU A 13 -13.48 1.35 -6.79
N SER A 14 -12.51 1.61 -5.93
CA SER A 14 -11.08 1.69 -6.29
C SER A 14 -10.42 0.36 -6.68
N SER A 15 -11.10 -0.77 -6.51
CA SER A 15 -10.61 -2.08 -6.93
C SER A 15 -11.76 -3.08 -7.07
N GLU A 16 -11.54 -4.16 -7.83
CA GLU A 16 -12.48 -5.30 -7.92
C GLU A 16 -12.78 -5.88 -6.54
N LEU A 17 -11.77 -5.91 -5.67
CA LEU A 17 -11.91 -6.31 -4.28
C LEU A 17 -12.76 -5.32 -3.46
N ALA A 18 -12.55 -4.02 -3.61
CA ALA A 18 -13.38 -3.00 -2.96
C ALA A 18 -14.82 -3.05 -3.50
N ALA A 19 -14.99 -3.28 -4.80
CA ALA A 19 -16.28 -3.52 -5.44
C ALA A 19 -16.96 -4.76 -4.84
N LEU A 20 -16.25 -5.88 -4.75
CA LEU A 20 -16.73 -7.12 -4.14
C LEU A 20 -17.08 -6.94 -2.65
N LEU A 21 -16.30 -6.15 -1.90
CA LEU A 21 -16.56 -5.86 -0.49
C LEU A 21 -17.80 -4.97 -0.28
N VAL A 22 -17.95 -3.92 -1.09
CA VAL A 22 -19.13 -3.03 -1.01
C VAL A 22 -20.36 -3.73 -1.58
N GLU A 23 -20.22 -4.49 -2.66
CA GLU A 23 -21.27 -5.36 -3.20
C GLU A 23 -21.73 -6.36 -2.14
N ALA A 24 -20.81 -7.06 -1.47
CA ALA A 24 -21.13 -7.96 -0.36
C ALA A 24 -21.83 -7.24 0.80
N GLN A 25 -21.50 -5.97 1.07
CA GLN A 25 -22.21 -5.16 2.08
C GLN A 25 -23.62 -4.78 1.62
N LEU A 26 -23.79 -4.35 0.37
CA LEU A 26 -25.07 -3.93 -0.20
C LEU A 26 -26.03 -5.12 -0.34
N VAL A 27 -25.55 -6.27 -0.84
CA VAL A 27 -26.35 -7.51 -0.94
C VAL A 27 -26.81 -7.98 0.44
N LYS A 28 -25.95 -7.90 1.47
CA LYS A 28 -26.34 -8.23 2.85
C LYS A 28 -27.33 -7.28 3.47
N HIS A 29 -27.20 -5.98 3.17
CA HIS A 29 -28.06 -4.95 3.74
C HIS A 29 -29.48 -5.00 3.14
N TYR A 30 -29.57 -5.13 1.81
CA TYR A 30 -30.85 -5.07 1.10
C TYR A 30 -31.50 -6.45 0.87
N GLN A 31 -30.78 -7.56 1.10
CA GLN A 31 -31.25 -8.94 0.92
C GLN A 31 -32.11 -9.16 -0.35
N PRO A 32 -31.65 -8.73 -1.54
CA PRO A 32 -32.50 -8.70 -2.72
C PRO A 32 -32.93 -10.13 -3.10
N PRO A 33 -34.20 -10.35 -3.47
CA PRO A 33 -34.77 -11.69 -3.63
C PRO A 33 -34.01 -12.56 -4.65
N TYR A 34 -33.48 -11.94 -5.71
CA TYR A 34 -32.82 -12.65 -6.82
C TYR A 34 -31.32 -12.94 -6.63
N ASN A 35 -30.63 -12.38 -5.63
CA ASN A 35 -29.21 -12.73 -5.38
C ASN A 35 -29.12 -14.11 -4.71
N GLN A 36 -28.21 -14.98 -5.17
CA GLN A 36 -27.85 -16.22 -4.47
C GLN A 36 -26.46 -16.14 -3.83
N GLN A 37 -25.48 -15.53 -4.52
CA GLN A 37 -24.14 -15.27 -4.00
C GLN A 37 -24.13 -14.05 -3.08
N LEU A 38 -23.15 -14.00 -2.15
CA LEU A 38 -22.91 -12.91 -1.19
C LEU A 38 -24.03 -12.65 -0.16
N LYS A 39 -25.12 -13.43 -0.21
CA LYS A 39 -26.09 -13.57 0.90
C LYS A 39 -25.48 -14.32 2.09
N ASP A 40 -24.45 -15.14 1.85
CA ASP A 40 -23.71 -15.86 2.88
C ASP A 40 -23.11 -14.91 3.93
N ASP A 41 -23.30 -15.20 5.22
CA ASP A 41 -22.97 -14.32 6.35
C ASP A 41 -21.47 -14.09 6.62
N LYS A 42 -20.56 -14.50 5.73
CA LYS A 42 -19.10 -14.30 5.90
C LYS A 42 -18.72 -12.82 5.81
N SER A 43 -18.73 -12.12 6.93
CA SER A 43 -18.33 -10.72 7.06
C SER A 43 -16.80 -10.54 7.04
N PRO A 44 -16.28 -9.38 6.62
CA PRO A 44 -14.83 -9.11 6.62
C PRO A 44 -14.18 -9.31 8.00
N LEU A 45 -12.90 -9.70 7.98
CA LEU A 45 -12.11 -9.94 9.18
C LEU A 45 -11.36 -8.69 9.63
N TYR A 46 -11.24 -8.51 10.93
CA TYR A 46 -10.54 -7.42 11.58
C TYR A 46 -9.62 -8.02 12.65
N LEU A 47 -8.45 -7.43 12.81
CA LEU A 47 -7.59 -7.65 13.96
C LEU A 47 -7.92 -6.62 15.02
N CYS A 48 -8.40 -7.08 16.16
CA CYS A 48 -8.79 -6.28 17.31
C CYS A 48 -7.75 -6.43 18.43
N VAL A 49 -7.35 -5.30 19.02
CA VAL A 49 -6.45 -5.23 20.17
C VAL A 49 -7.28 -4.75 21.36
N THR A 50 -7.52 -5.65 22.33
CA THR A 50 -8.41 -5.37 23.47
C THR A 50 -7.83 -4.32 24.43
N ALA A 51 -8.70 -3.56 25.08
CA ALA A 51 -8.35 -2.51 26.06
C ALA A 51 -8.24 -3.04 27.51
N GLU A 52 -7.72 -4.25 27.68
CA GLU A 52 -7.57 -4.89 29.00
C GLU A 52 -6.15 -4.67 29.56
N THR A 53 -5.95 -4.96 30.85
CA THR A 53 -4.63 -4.89 31.51
C THR A 53 -3.53 -5.64 30.75
N TYR A 54 -3.90 -6.75 30.11
CA TYR A 54 -3.05 -7.48 29.17
C TYR A 54 -3.77 -7.52 27.81
N PRO A 55 -3.52 -6.56 26.90
CA PRO A 55 -4.16 -6.51 25.59
C PRO A 55 -4.02 -7.81 24.80
N ARG A 56 -5.13 -8.27 24.22
CA ARG A 56 -5.22 -9.48 23.42
C ARG A 56 -5.38 -9.12 21.96
N LEU A 57 -4.79 -9.93 21.09
CA LEU A 57 -4.95 -9.84 19.64
C LEU A 57 -6.01 -10.86 19.22
N LEU A 58 -7.17 -10.36 18.82
CA LEU A 58 -8.32 -11.15 18.42
C LEU A 58 -8.60 -10.94 16.93
N THR A 59 -8.83 -12.02 16.19
CA THR A 59 -9.37 -11.92 14.83
C THR A 59 -10.89 -11.95 14.91
N LEU A 60 -11.53 -10.81 14.67
CA LEU A 60 -12.97 -10.61 14.80
C LEU A 60 -13.63 -10.33 13.45
N ARG A 61 -14.91 -10.64 13.38
CA ARG A 61 -15.80 -10.25 12.28
C ARG A 61 -16.61 -9.02 12.67
N ARG A 62 -17.15 -8.26 11.68
CA ARG A 62 -17.91 -7.01 11.94
C ARG A 62 -18.98 -7.11 13.04
N PRO A 63 -19.80 -8.17 13.14
CA PRO A 63 -20.79 -8.31 14.21
C PRO A 63 -20.20 -8.47 15.62
N GLN A 64 -18.92 -8.87 15.71
CA GLN A 64 -18.24 -9.12 16.99
C GLN A 64 -17.49 -7.88 17.50
N LEU A 65 -17.33 -6.83 16.68
CA LEU A 65 -16.65 -5.60 17.09
C LEU A 65 -17.32 -4.88 18.26
N PRO A 66 -18.66 -4.77 18.34
CA PRO A 66 -19.33 -4.13 19.48
C PRO A 66 -19.08 -4.81 20.83
N LEU A 67 -18.67 -6.08 20.85
CA LEU A 67 -18.34 -6.82 22.08
C LEU A 67 -17.05 -6.31 22.75
N TYR A 68 -16.23 -5.53 22.04
CA TYR A 68 -14.95 -5.02 22.52
C TYR A 68 -14.89 -3.51 22.37
N PRO A 69 -15.68 -2.76 23.16
CA PRO A 69 -15.65 -1.29 23.14
C PRO A 69 -14.24 -0.79 23.52
N ASN A 70 -13.83 0.34 22.93
CA ASN A 70 -12.53 0.98 23.15
C ASN A 70 -11.29 0.19 22.68
N SER A 71 -11.49 -0.88 21.89
CA SER A 71 -10.40 -1.64 21.29
C SER A 71 -9.82 -0.95 20.04
N GLN A 72 -8.52 -1.15 19.79
CA GLN A 72 -7.91 -0.70 18.54
C GLN A 72 -8.15 -1.73 17.45
N LEU A 73 -8.61 -1.29 16.28
CA LEU A 73 -9.00 -2.15 15.16
C LEU A 73 -8.06 -1.95 13.96
N PHE A 74 -7.65 -3.05 13.37
CA PHE A 74 -6.89 -3.14 12.14
C PHE A 74 -7.69 -4.02 11.16
N GLY A 75 -7.70 -3.70 9.86
CA GLY A 75 -8.50 -4.37 8.85
C GLY A 75 -9.36 -3.39 8.04
N PRO A 76 -10.15 -3.89 7.08
CA PRO A 76 -10.51 -5.29 6.89
C PRO A 76 -9.42 -6.13 6.20
N PHE A 77 -9.21 -7.35 6.70
CA PHE A 77 -8.38 -8.39 6.08
C PHE A 77 -9.25 -9.31 5.22
N LEU A 78 -8.76 -9.59 4.02
CA LEU A 78 -9.45 -10.38 3.00
C LEU A 78 -9.29 -11.88 3.23
N SER A 79 -8.13 -12.26 3.75
CA SER A 79 -7.74 -13.64 3.99
C SER A 79 -7.42 -13.85 5.46
N ALA A 80 -8.18 -14.74 6.10
CA ALA A 80 -7.88 -15.21 7.46
C ALA A 80 -6.48 -15.85 7.51
N THR A 81 -6.10 -16.54 6.44
CA THR A 81 -4.85 -17.27 6.32
C THR A 81 -3.66 -16.34 6.28
N GLU A 82 -3.73 -15.26 5.51
CA GLU A 82 -2.66 -14.25 5.43
C GLU A 82 -2.52 -13.49 6.75
N LEU A 83 -3.65 -13.08 7.34
CA LEU A 83 -3.65 -12.45 8.67
C LEU A 83 -3.02 -13.38 9.72
N LYS A 84 -3.37 -14.67 9.71
CA LYS A 84 -2.80 -15.67 10.61
C LYS A 84 -1.29 -15.85 10.38
N ARG A 85 -0.84 -15.87 9.12
CA ARG A 85 0.59 -15.96 8.76
C ARG A 85 1.36 -14.74 9.28
N LEU A 86 0.84 -13.54 9.04
CA LEU A 86 1.37 -12.28 9.57
C LEU A 86 1.51 -12.34 11.10
N LEU A 87 0.43 -12.68 11.80
CA LEU A 87 0.42 -12.74 13.26
C LEU A 87 1.36 -13.80 13.81
N THR A 88 1.55 -14.91 13.10
CA THR A 88 2.47 -15.99 13.47
C THR A 88 3.92 -15.53 13.36
N GLN A 89 4.28 -14.87 12.25
CA GLN A 89 5.62 -14.32 12.04
C GLN A 89 5.91 -13.17 13.02
N ALA A 90 4.95 -12.24 13.19
CA ALA A 90 5.06 -11.14 14.14
C ALA A 90 5.24 -11.63 15.58
N ARG A 91 4.60 -12.74 15.97
CA ARG A 91 4.73 -13.32 17.32
C ARG A 91 6.16 -13.77 17.65
N ALA A 92 6.93 -14.17 16.65
CA ALA A 92 8.32 -14.57 16.83
C ALA A 92 9.24 -13.37 17.15
N VAL A 93 8.81 -12.15 16.82
CA VAL A 93 9.52 -10.88 17.09
C VAL A 93 8.94 -10.16 18.30
N PHE A 94 7.61 -10.21 18.44
CA PHE A 94 6.83 -9.59 19.50
C PHE A 94 5.98 -10.65 20.21
N PRO A 95 6.54 -11.37 21.19
CA PRO A 95 5.78 -12.35 21.94
C PRO A 95 4.59 -11.69 22.63
N TYR A 96 3.39 -12.20 22.36
CA TYR A 96 2.13 -11.75 22.99
C TYR A 96 1.37 -12.94 23.55
N CYS A 97 0.45 -12.68 24.47
CA CYS A 97 -0.35 -13.72 25.08
C CYS A 97 -1.79 -13.70 24.55
N GLN A 98 -2.35 -14.88 24.31
CA GLN A 98 -3.75 -15.06 23.94
C GLN A 98 -4.53 -15.44 25.20
N LEU A 99 -4.57 -14.51 26.16
CA LEU A 99 -5.11 -14.76 27.49
C LEU A 99 -6.61 -15.11 27.43
N SER A 100 -6.96 -16.38 27.53
CA SER A 100 -8.37 -16.76 27.69
C SER A 100 -8.77 -16.70 29.17
N PRO A 101 -10.05 -16.47 29.51
CA PRO A 101 -10.53 -16.51 30.90
C PRO A 101 -10.13 -17.81 31.62
N ARG A 102 -10.23 -18.94 30.91
CA ARG A 102 -9.81 -20.26 31.39
C ARG A 102 -8.31 -20.34 31.69
N GLN A 103 -7.46 -19.75 30.85
CA GLN A 103 -6.01 -19.74 31.09
C GLN A 103 -5.62 -18.88 32.29
N LYS A 104 -6.34 -17.77 32.52
CA LYS A 104 -6.13 -16.92 33.70
C LYS A 104 -6.46 -17.66 35.00
N GLN A 105 -7.49 -18.50 34.99
CA GLN A 105 -7.87 -19.33 36.15
C GLN A 105 -6.88 -20.47 36.43
N LEU A 106 -6.31 -21.08 35.39
CA LEU A 106 -5.39 -22.21 35.54
C LEU A 106 -4.04 -21.81 36.16
N ASN A 107 -3.65 -20.53 36.09
CA ASN A 107 -2.39 -19.98 36.60
C ASN A 107 -1.14 -20.82 36.28
N ARG A 108 -1.09 -21.37 35.05
CA ARG A 108 -0.02 -22.26 34.57
C ARG A 108 0.57 -21.71 33.27
N PRO A 109 1.88 -21.93 33.01
CA PRO A 109 2.49 -21.53 31.75
C PRO A 109 1.82 -22.28 30.59
N CYS A 110 1.52 -21.55 29.50
CA CYS A 110 0.94 -22.15 28.31
C CYS A 110 2.04 -22.70 27.39
N PHE A 111 1.65 -23.52 26.41
CA PHE A 111 2.59 -24.06 25.41
C PHE A 111 3.43 -22.97 24.73
N TYR A 112 2.83 -21.83 24.38
CA TYR A 112 3.57 -20.70 23.81
C TYR A 112 4.60 -20.08 24.76
N THR A 113 4.41 -20.18 26.08
CA THR A 113 5.41 -19.74 27.05
C THR A 113 6.63 -20.65 27.03
N HIS A 114 6.45 -21.97 26.88
CA HIS A 114 7.57 -22.90 26.72
C HIS A 114 8.34 -22.70 25.41
N LEU A 115 7.67 -22.21 24.37
CA LEU A 115 8.28 -21.86 23.08
C LEU A 115 8.87 -20.45 23.01
N ASN A 116 8.86 -19.68 24.11
CA ASN A 116 9.26 -18.26 24.13
C ASN A 116 8.45 -17.36 23.16
N LEU A 117 7.20 -17.73 22.88
CA LEU A 117 6.24 -17.01 22.02
C LEU A 117 5.10 -16.32 22.79
N CYS A 118 5.03 -16.49 24.11
CA CYS A 118 4.20 -15.68 25.02
C CYS A 118 5.00 -15.38 26.29
N PRO A 119 5.02 -14.11 26.74
CA PRO A 119 5.77 -13.70 27.93
C PRO A 119 5.18 -14.19 29.27
N GLY A 120 4.11 -14.99 29.26
CA GLY A 120 3.58 -15.63 30.47
C GLY A 120 2.70 -14.73 31.34
N ALA A 121 1.87 -13.89 30.73
CA ALA A 121 0.87 -13.08 31.46
C ALA A 121 -0.14 -13.95 32.24
N CYS A 122 -0.39 -15.20 31.81
CA CYS A 122 -1.29 -16.14 32.49
C CYS A 122 -0.75 -16.69 33.81
N CYS A 123 0.57 -16.71 33.99
CA CYS A 123 1.24 -17.25 35.19
C CYS A 123 2.03 -16.19 35.95
N GLY A 124 1.75 -14.91 35.71
CA GLY A 124 2.38 -13.79 36.44
C GLY A 124 3.85 -13.52 36.09
N ARG A 125 4.42 -14.15 35.04
CA ARG A 125 5.84 -13.98 34.66
C ARG A 125 6.18 -12.60 34.09
N ILE A 126 5.17 -11.82 33.66
CA ILE A 126 5.37 -10.48 33.11
C ILE A 126 4.42 -9.47 33.74
N THR A 127 4.96 -8.30 34.07
CA THR A 127 4.18 -7.19 34.60
C THR A 127 3.33 -6.52 33.51
N PRO A 128 2.17 -5.93 33.85
CA PRO A 128 1.34 -5.21 32.87
C PRO A 128 2.10 -4.13 32.11
N ALA A 129 2.96 -3.37 32.81
CA ALA A 129 3.77 -2.31 32.19
C ALA A 129 4.79 -2.84 31.18
N ALA A 130 5.45 -3.97 31.49
CA ALA A 130 6.37 -4.61 30.56
C ALA A 130 5.64 -5.19 29.35
N TYR A 131 4.47 -5.82 29.56
CA TYR A 131 3.66 -6.35 28.48
C TYR A 131 3.11 -5.23 27.56
N GLY A 132 2.64 -4.13 28.14
CA GLY A 132 2.19 -2.96 27.37
C GLY A 132 3.28 -2.37 26.47
N ARG A 133 4.56 -2.40 26.89
CA ARG A 133 5.69 -2.02 26.02
C ARG A 133 5.84 -2.96 24.83
N LEU A 134 5.70 -4.27 25.02
CA LEU A 134 5.77 -5.25 23.92
C LEU A 134 4.62 -5.06 22.92
N ILE A 135 3.40 -4.86 23.40
CA ILE A 135 2.25 -4.61 22.53
C ILE A 135 2.41 -3.30 21.76
N ARG A 136 2.89 -2.22 22.39
CA ARG A 136 3.17 -0.96 21.66
C ARG A 136 4.21 -1.15 20.54
N GLN A 137 5.25 -1.96 20.75
CA GLN A 137 6.21 -2.27 19.69
C GLN A 137 5.57 -3.01 18.51
N LEU A 138 4.70 -3.98 18.81
CA LEU A 138 3.92 -4.68 17.80
C LEU A 138 2.98 -3.72 17.05
N LEU A 139 2.31 -2.81 17.76
CA LEU A 139 1.41 -1.83 17.14
C LEU A 139 2.18 -0.86 16.22
N ASN A 140 3.30 -0.32 16.69
CA ASN A 140 4.14 0.57 15.86
C ASN A 140 4.65 -0.16 14.60
N PHE A 141 4.97 -1.45 14.75
CA PHE A 141 5.34 -2.30 13.62
C PHE A 141 4.16 -2.51 12.66
N LEU A 142 2.97 -2.85 13.15
CA LEU A 142 1.75 -3.02 12.33
C LEU A 142 1.27 -1.71 11.68
N GLN A 143 1.67 -0.55 12.22
CA GLN A 143 1.41 0.77 11.65
C GLN A 143 2.47 1.22 10.63
N GLY A 144 3.50 0.42 10.37
CA GLY A 144 4.50 0.72 9.35
C GLY A 144 5.68 1.56 9.81
N ASN A 145 5.95 1.62 11.12
CA ASN A 145 7.10 2.30 11.70
C ASN A 145 8.17 1.33 12.24
N PRO A 146 8.73 0.42 11.42
CA PRO A 146 9.60 -0.64 11.92
C PRO A 146 10.98 -0.12 12.37
N SER A 147 11.46 1.00 11.80
CA SER A 147 12.75 1.61 12.13
C SER A 147 12.86 2.05 13.59
N GLN A 148 11.76 2.49 14.19
CA GLN A 148 11.74 2.86 15.62
C GLN A 148 11.95 1.63 16.50
N THR A 149 11.27 0.54 16.17
CA THR A 149 11.37 -0.73 16.89
C THR A 149 12.75 -1.37 16.72
N GLN A 150 13.33 -1.29 15.52
CA GLN A 150 14.69 -1.72 15.23
C GLN A 150 15.69 -0.96 16.12
N ARG A 151 15.66 0.39 16.12
CA ARG A 151 16.54 1.23 16.96
C ARG A 151 16.43 0.87 18.44
N TYR A 152 15.22 0.61 18.93
CA TYR A 152 15.01 0.18 20.31
C TYR A 152 15.70 -1.16 20.59
N LEU A 153 15.48 -2.17 19.75
CA LEU A 153 16.07 -3.50 19.94
C LEU A 153 17.60 -3.47 19.88
N THR A 154 18.18 -2.69 18.96
CA THR A 154 19.63 -2.51 18.85
C THR A 154 20.22 -1.86 20.12
N ARG A 155 19.58 -0.81 20.65
CA ARG A 155 20.03 -0.16 21.90
C ARG A 155 19.93 -1.10 23.09
N ALA A 156 18.81 -1.82 23.21
CA ALA A 156 18.61 -2.79 24.28
C ALA A 156 19.65 -3.92 24.22
N LEU A 157 19.97 -4.40 23.01
CA LEU A 157 21.00 -5.42 22.79
C LEU A 157 22.38 -4.92 23.24
N HIS A 158 22.79 -3.71 22.82
CA HIS A 158 24.08 -3.14 23.24
C HIS A 158 24.15 -2.95 24.76
N HIS A 159 23.05 -2.57 25.39
CA HIS A 159 23.01 -2.45 26.85
C HIS A 159 23.19 -3.81 27.54
N ALA A 160 22.48 -4.85 27.08
CA ALA A 160 22.61 -6.21 27.62
C ALA A 160 24.02 -6.79 27.46
N ILE A 161 24.66 -6.54 26.31
CA ILE A 161 26.07 -6.91 26.07
C ILE A 161 26.98 -6.18 27.06
N LYS A 162 26.77 -4.87 27.26
CA LYS A 162 27.57 -4.06 28.20
C LYS A 162 27.40 -4.51 29.66
N SER A 163 26.21 -4.98 30.04
CA SER A 163 25.94 -5.53 31.37
C SER A 163 26.29 -7.02 31.52
N LEU A 164 26.92 -7.64 30.50
CA LEU A 164 27.28 -9.06 30.47
C LEU A 164 26.09 -10.03 30.64
N ASP A 165 24.88 -9.57 30.29
CA ASP A 165 23.68 -10.39 30.30
C ASP A 165 23.49 -11.07 28.93
N PHE A 166 24.22 -12.17 28.75
CA PHE A 166 24.27 -12.88 27.47
C PHE A 166 22.95 -13.57 27.10
N GLU A 167 22.13 -13.96 28.08
CA GLU A 167 20.84 -14.60 27.83
C GLU A 167 19.84 -13.63 27.19
N THR A 168 19.74 -12.42 27.75
CA THR A 168 18.86 -11.39 27.18
C THR A 168 19.43 -10.85 25.87
N ALA A 169 20.77 -10.70 25.76
CA ALA A 169 21.42 -10.32 24.52
C ALA A 169 21.12 -11.31 23.38
N GLN A 170 21.24 -12.61 23.62
CA GLN A 170 20.95 -13.63 22.61
C GLN A 170 19.47 -13.61 22.19
N THR A 171 18.56 -13.37 23.13
CA THR A 171 17.14 -13.23 22.86
C THR A 171 16.84 -11.99 22.01
N LEU A 172 17.42 -10.84 22.35
CA LEU A 172 17.27 -9.58 21.62
C LEU A 172 17.87 -9.67 20.21
N LYS A 173 19.03 -10.30 20.06
CA LYS A 173 19.68 -10.56 18.76
C LYS A 173 18.77 -11.38 17.85
N LYS A 174 18.24 -12.52 18.32
CA LYS A 174 17.30 -13.34 17.55
C LYS A 174 16.04 -12.57 17.13
N ARG A 175 15.52 -11.69 18.00
CA ARG A 175 14.37 -10.83 17.67
C ARG A 175 14.71 -9.82 16.57
N LEU A 176 15.89 -9.21 16.65
CA LEU A 176 16.37 -8.24 15.65
C LEU A 176 16.58 -8.90 14.28
N GLU A 177 17.24 -10.06 14.23
CA GLU A 177 17.45 -10.83 12.99
C GLU A 177 16.12 -11.21 12.33
N ARG A 178 15.12 -11.65 13.13
CA ARG A 178 13.77 -11.95 12.63
C ARG A 178 13.03 -10.72 12.13
N LEU A 179 13.24 -9.55 12.74
CA LEU A 179 12.65 -8.30 12.27
C LEU A 179 13.24 -7.89 10.92
N LEU A 180 14.56 -7.98 10.76
CA LEU A 180 15.25 -7.63 9.52
C LEU A 180 14.91 -8.59 8.36
N SER A 181 14.81 -9.90 8.65
CA SER A 181 14.38 -10.88 7.66
C SER A 181 12.89 -10.73 7.29
N PHE A 182 12.08 -10.22 8.22
CA PHE A 182 10.70 -9.88 7.95
C PHE A 182 10.57 -8.66 7.03
N GLU A 183 11.37 -7.60 7.20
CA GLU A 183 11.36 -6.43 6.29
C GLU A 183 11.75 -6.77 4.86
N THR A 184 12.68 -7.73 4.68
CA THR A 184 13.13 -8.19 3.36
C THR A 184 12.15 -9.17 2.71
N SER A 185 11.48 -10.02 3.49
CA SER A 185 10.53 -11.03 2.97
C SER A 185 9.09 -10.51 2.84
N TRP A 186 8.71 -9.54 3.65
CA TRP A 186 7.38 -8.95 3.69
C TRP A 186 7.49 -7.47 3.33
N HIS A 187 7.09 -7.12 2.11
CA HIS A 187 6.83 -5.72 1.77
C HIS A 187 5.68 -5.23 2.66
N LEU A 188 6.03 -4.68 3.84
CA LEU A 188 5.12 -4.10 4.83
C LEU A 188 4.18 -3.06 4.20
N SER A 189 4.59 -2.47 3.08
CA SER A 189 3.80 -1.61 2.20
C SER A 189 2.48 -2.23 1.69
N ARG A 190 2.27 -3.55 1.83
CA ARG A 190 0.99 -4.21 1.48
C ARG A 190 0.00 -4.40 2.63
N VAL A 191 0.44 -4.26 3.88
CA VAL A 191 -0.39 -4.60 5.06
C VAL A 191 -0.72 -3.37 5.91
N THR A 192 0.03 -2.29 5.77
CA THR A 192 -0.20 -1.03 6.50
C THR A 192 -1.16 -0.07 5.81
N SER A 193 -1.54 -0.31 4.54
CA SER A 193 -2.56 0.49 3.85
C SER A 193 -3.96 -0.02 4.16
N LEU A 194 -4.43 0.26 5.37
CA LEU A 194 -5.85 0.13 5.71
C LEU A 194 -6.62 1.37 5.24
N PRO A 195 -7.80 1.19 4.60
CA PRO A 195 -8.48 2.21 3.79
C PRO A 195 -9.12 3.37 4.56
N VAL A 196 -8.98 3.43 5.89
CA VAL A 196 -9.50 4.55 6.70
C VAL A 196 -8.49 5.70 6.76
N PHE A 197 -7.18 5.43 6.67
CA PHE A 197 -6.15 6.47 6.63
C PHE A 197 -5.80 6.94 5.20
N ASP A 198 -6.20 6.18 4.18
CA ASP A 198 -5.78 6.42 2.78
C ASP A 198 -6.49 7.63 2.15
N ARG A 199 -7.75 7.93 2.48
CA ARG A 199 -8.44 9.09 1.88
C ARG A 199 -7.89 10.42 2.35
N GLU A 200 -7.62 10.58 3.65
CA GLU A 200 -7.04 11.82 4.19
C GLU A 200 -5.58 11.97 3.78
N LEU A 201 -4.81 10.89 3.80
CA LEU A 201 -3.42 10.91 3.36
C LEU A 201 -3.31 11.20 1.86
N SER A 202 -4.02 10.49 0.98
CA SER A 202 -4.02 10.75 -0.47
C SER A 202 -4.51 12.15 -0.78
N ARG A 203 -5.56 12.63 -0.10
CA ARG A 203 -6.05 14.01 -0.27
C ARG A 203 -5.00 15.03 0.16
N HIS A 204 -4.34 14.82 1.29
CA HIS A 204 -3.26 15.68 1.77
C HIS A 204 -2.06 15.67 0.81
N GLN A 205 -1.66 14.49 0.30
CA GLN A 205 -0.61 14.38 -0.71
C GLN A 205 -0.98 15.13 -2.00
N LEU A 206 -2.21 14.96 -2.49
CA LEU A 206 -2.73 15.64 -3.67
C LEU A 206 -2.79 17.17 -3.48
N GLN A 207 -3.20 17.63 -2.30
CA GLN A 207 -3.24 19.06 -1.95
C GLN A 207 -1.87 19.74 -2.00
N ASN A 208 -0.79 18.97 -1.82
CA ASN A 208 0.57 19.48 -1.87
C ASN A 208 1.20 19.43 -3.27
N ILE A 209 0.52 18.87 -4.28
CA ILE A 209 1.01 18.85 -5.67
C ILE A 209 0.99 20.25 -6.31
N PRO A 210 -0.10 21.04 -6.27
CA PRO A 210 -0.11 22.39 -6.83
C PRO A 210 1.01 23.32 -6.34
N PRO A 211 1.31 23.45 -5.03
CA PRO A 211 2.39 24.31 -4.59
C PRO A 211 3.77 23.84 -5.06
N LEU A 212 4.01 22.52 -5.12
CA LEU A 212 5.25 21.96 -5.68
C LEU A 212 5.40 22.29 -7.17
N LEU A 213 4.33 22.13 -7.94
CA LEU A 213 4.33 22.43 -9.38
C LEU A 213 4.45 23.92 -9.66
N HIS A 214 3.83 24.76 -8.83
CA HIS A 214 3.98 26.22 -8.91
C HIS A 214 5.43 26.64 -8.69
N GLN A 215 6.15 25.99 -7.75
CA GLN A 215 7.60 26.20 -7.61
C GLN A 215 8.38 25.80 -8.85
N ALA A 216 7.93 24.81 -9.63
CA ALA A 216 8.52 24.45 -10.93
C ALA A 216 8.03 25.37 -12.07
N GLY A 217 7.15 26.33 -11.76
CA GLY A 217 6.55 27.27 -12.70
C GLY A 217 5.44 26.67 -13.56
N LEU A 218 4.76 25.62 -13.08
CA LEU A 218 3.57 25.05 -13.69
C LEU A 218 2.38 25.28 -12.75
N THR A 219 1.38 26.03 -13.20
CA THR A 219 0.18 26.29 -12.41
C THR A 219 -0.88 25.24 -12.72
N ILE A 220 -1.39 24.55 -11.69
CA ILE A 220 -2.46 23.57 -11.82
C ILE A 220 -3.43 23.70 -10.64
N SER A 221 -4.72 23.50 -10.91
CA SER A 221 -5.77 23.50 -9.88
C SER A 221 -6.02 22.10 -9.32
N LEU A 222 -6.55 22.01 -8.09
CA LEU A 222 -6.92 20.71 -7.50
C LEU A 222 -7.98 19.96 -8.31
N LYS A 223 -8.88 20.68 -9.00
CA LYS A 223 -9.90 20.08 -9.87
C LYS A 223 -9.28 19.34 -11.05
N GLN A 224 -8.15 19.83 -11.59
CA GLN A 224 -7.41 19.13 -12.64
C GLN A 224 -6.68 17.89 -12.10
N LEU A 225 -6.44 17.79 -10.80
CA LEU A 225 -5.76 16.63 -10.20
C LEU A 225 -6.73 15.49 -9.83
N GLU A 226 -7.98 15.53 -10.29
CA GLU A 226 -8.92 14.42 -10.15
C GLU A 226 -8.43 13.14 -10.84
N ARG A 227 -7.68 13.27 -11.94
CA ARG A 227 -7.09 12.14 -12.67
C ARG A 227 -5.64 12.44 -13.07
N LEU A 228 -4.73 11.67 -12.52
CA LEU A 228 -3.30 11.67 -12.81
C LEU A 228 -2.95 10.40 -13.58
N GLU A 229 -2.15 10.49 -14.63
CA GLU A 229 -1.67 9.34 -15.41
C GLU A 229 -0.15 9.32 -15.43
N MET A 230 0.45 8.19 -15.06
CA MET A 230 1.88 7.95 -15.08
C MET A 230 2.23 6.94 -16.18
N TYR A 231 3.23 7.25 -16.99
CA TYR A 231 3.69 6.45 -18.11
C TYR A 231 5.13 5.98 -17.90
N ASP A 232 5.35 4.68 -18.10
CA ASP A 232 6.66 4.02 -18.04
C ASP A 232 6.87 3.13 -19.27
N VAL A 233 8.11 3.01 -19.73
CA VAL A 233 8.50 2.15 -20.87
C VAL A 233 9.57 1.17 -20.43
N ALA A 234 9.30 -0.12 -20.65
CA ALA A 234 10.24 -1.19 -20.34
C ALA A 234 10.79 -1.83 -21.64
N HIS A 235 12.12 -1.92 -21.73
CA HIS A 235 12.82 -2.63 -22.78
C HIS A 235 13.09 -4.07 -22.36
N LEU A 236 12.71 -5.01 -23.22
CA LEU A 236 13.13 -6.39 -23.11
C LEU A 236 14.21 -6.65 -24.17
N GLN A 237 15.37 -7.15 -23.74
CA GLN A 237 16.35 -7.70 -24.68
C GLN A 237 15.73 -8.92 -25.37
N GLY A 238 15.44 -8.80 -26.66
CA GLY A 238 14.92 -9.89 -27.50
C GLY A 238 13.40 -10.05 -27.58
N GLN A 239 12.58 -9.20 -26.94
CA GLN A 239 11.11 -9.21 -27.06
C GLN A 239 10.55 -7.81 -27.34
N ALA A 240 9.28 -7.74 -27.78
CA ALA A 240 8.60 -6.47 -28.07
C ALA A 240 8.59 -5.52 -26.85
N ALA A 241 8.92 -4.25 -27.08
CA ALA A 241 8.88 -3.22 -26.02
C ALA A 241 7.45 -3.04 -25.49
N THR A 242 7.34 -2.81 -24.18
CA THR A 242 6.03 -2.68 -23.52
C THR A 242 5.95 -1.38 -22.74
N GLY A 243 4.86 -0.65 -22.96
CA GLY A 243 4.47 0.52 -22.18
C GLY A 243 3.49 0.18 -21.06
N ALA A 244 3.58 0.92 -19.98
CA ALA A 244 2.65 0.85 -18.85
C ALA A 244 2.06 2.24 -18.59
N MET A 245 0.74 2.28 -18.39
CA MET A 245 0.02 3.44 -17.87
C MET A 245 -0.61 3.07 -16.54
N VAL A 246 -0.24 3.82 -15.52
CA VAL A 246 -0.80 3.76 -14.17
C VAL A 246 -1.60 5.03 -13.91
N VAL A 247 -2.70 4.91 -13.17
CA VAL A 247 -3.63 6.02 -12.97
C VAL A 247 -3.88 6.21 -11.48
N ALA A 248 -3.85 7.47 -11.02
CA ALA A 248 -4.42 7.85 -9.73
C ALA A 248 -5.66 8.72 -9.92
N LEU A 249 -6.73 8.38 -9.22
CA LEU A 249 -7.96 9.17 -9.13
C LEU A 249 -8.02 9.84 -7.75
N SER A 250 -8.08 11.18 -7.72
CA SER A 250 -8.07 11.97 -6.48
C SER A 250 -6.95 11.57 -5.51
N GLY A 251 -5.76 11.28 -6.04
CA GLY A 251 -4.58 10.88 -5.26
C GLY A 251 -4.53 9.39 -4.88
N GLN A 252 -5.55 8.60 -5.22
CA GLN A 252 -5.59 7.16 -4.96
C GLN A 252 -5.30 6.36 -6.23
N LEU A 253 -4.39 5.38 -6.13
CA LEU A 253 -4.13 4.47 -7.24
C LEU A 253 -5.42 3.75 -7.67
N SER A 254 -5.65 3.70 -8.98
CA SER A 254 -6.83 3.09 -9.59
C SER A 254 -6.43 1.99 -10.58
N PRO A 255 -6.10 0.77 -10.11
CA PRO A 255 -5.65 -0.34 -10.95
C PRO A 255 -6.58 -0.69 -12.11
N GLN A 256 -7.89 -0.49 -11.97
CA GLN A 256 -8.88 -0.71 -13.02
C GLN A 256 -8.67 0.18 -14.26
N ALA A 257 -8.06 1.35 -14.05
CA ALA A 257 -7.76 2.30 -15.11
C ALA A 257 -6.36 2.09 -15.70
N TYR A 258 -5.57 1.12 -15.21
CA TYR A 258 -4.23 0.87 -15.74
C TYR A 258 -4.32 0.23 -17.12
N ARG A 259 -3.33 0.49 -17.97
CA ARG A 259 -3.28 -0.06 -19.33
C ARG A 259 -1.87 -0.45 -19.70
N HIS A 260 -1.78 -1.54 -20.46
CA HIS A 260 -0.55 -1.97 -21.10
C HIS A 260 -0.60 -1.66 -22.58
N PHE A 261 0.53 -1.27 -23.13
CA PHE A 261 0.69 -0.98 -24.54
C PHE A 261 1.79 -1.87 -25.10
N THR A 262 1.41 -2.84 -25.94
CA THR A 262 2.38 -3.62 -26.70
C THR A 262 2.79 -2.83 -27.95
N LEU A 263 4.08 -2.54 -28.07
CA LEU A 263 4.63 -1.76 -29.17
C LEU A 263 5.04 -2.71 -30.28
N LYS A 264 4.66 -2.38 -31.53
CA LYS A 264 4.84 -3.26 -32.70
C LYS A 264 6.04 -2.84 -33.59
N GLY A 265 6.90 -1.97 -33.09
CA GLY A 265 8.07 -1.47 -33.82
C GLY A 265 9.31 -2.35 -33.64
N PRO A 266 10.33 -2.19 -34.52
CA PRO A 266 11.66 -2.76 -34.27
C PRO A 266 12.15 -2.29 -32.89
N VAL A 267 12.75 -3.20 -32.11
CA VAL A 267 13.32 -2.92 -30.78
C VAL A 267 14.48 -1.94 -30.95
N THR A 268 14.13 -0.67 -31.09
CA THR A 268 15.05 0.45 -31.11
C THR A 268 15.05 1.03 -29.70
N GLN A 269 16.22 1.29 -29.13
CA GLN A 269 16.39 1.86 -27.78
C GLN A 269 16.01 3.36 -27.74
N ASN A 270 14.83 3.72 -28.25
CA ASN A 270 14.41 5.11 -28.40
C ASN A 270 13.14 5.39 -27.58
N ASP A 271 13.33 5.50 -26.26
CA ASP A 271 12.29 5.76 -25.25
C ASP A 271 11.33 6.90 -25.65
N PRO A 272 11.80 8.06 -26.16
CA PRO A 272 10.92 9.13 -26.63
C PRO A 272 9.91 8.70 -27.72
N LEU A 273 10.35 7.91 -28.71
CA LEU A 273 9.46 7.46 -29.79
C LEU A 273 8.38 6.50 -29.27
N MET A 274 8.76 5.62 -28.36
CA MET A 274 7.81 4.68 -27.76
C MET A 274 6.79 5.38 -26.87
N LEU A 275 7.22 6.37 -26.07
CA LEU A 275 6.31 7.21 -25.30
C LEU A 275 5.34 7.98 -26.21
N SER A 276 5.83 8.51 -27.33
CA SER A 276 4.98 9.17 -28.32
C SER A 276 3.95 8.23 -28.94
N GLU A 277 4.31 6.99 -29.28
CA GLU A 277 3.36 5.98 -29.77
C GLU A 277 2.28 5.68 -28.72
N ILE A 278 2.68 5.50 -27.45
CA ILE A 278 1.76 5.22 -26.34
C ILE A 278 0.76 6.35 -26.18
N LEU A 279 1.23 7.60 -26.12
CA LEU A 279 0.35 8.76 -25.90
C LEU A 279 -0.54 9.05 -27.11
N GLN A 280 -0.04 8.86 -28.34
CA GLN A 280 -0.88 8.93 -29.53
C GLN A 280 -2.02 7.92 -29.48
N ARG A 281 -1.73 6.66 -29.12
CA ARG A 281 -2.75 5.62 -28.97
C ARG A 281 -3.72 5.94 -27.83
N ARG A 282 -3.20 6.40 -26.69
CA ARG A 282 -3.99 6.81 -25.52
C ARG A 282 -5.02 7.88 -25.88
N PHE A 283 -4.63 8.93 -26.60
CA PHE A 283 -5.51 10.07 -26.86
C PHE A 283 -6.42 9.87 -28.07
N ARG A 284 -6.19 8.85 -28.90
CA ARG A 284 -7.18 8.36 -29.88
C ARG A 284 -8.38 7.69 -29.23
N HIS A 285 -8.23 7.15 -28.01
CA HIS A 285 -9.34 6.59 -27.25
C HIS A 285 -10.12 7.69 -26.50
N HIS A 286 -11.12 8.26 -27.18
CA HIS A 286 -11.99 9.29 -26.61
C HIS A 286 -12.92 8.77 -25.51
N ASP A 287 -13.15 7.46 -25.45
CA ASP A 287 -13.95 6.81 -24.40
C ASP A 287 -13.28 6.83 -23.02
N TRP A 288 -11.97 7.11 -22.96
CA TRP A 288 -11.24 7.14 -21.70
C TRP A 288 -11.19 8.57 -21.16
N PRO A 289 -11.56 8.79 -19.88
CA PRO A 289 -11.57 10.12 -19.29
C PRO A 289 -10.24 10.86 -19.48
N THR A 290 -10.29 12.14 -19.81
CA THR A 290 -9.10 12.97 -19.97
C THR A 290 -8.40 13.18 -18.63
N PRO A 291 -7.08 12.96 -18.52
CA PRO A 291 -6.34 13.31 -17.32
C PRO A 291 -6.15 14.83 -17.23
N GLY A 292 -6.01 15.38 -16.02
CA GLY A 292 -5.55 16.77 -15.89
C GLY A 292 -4.05 16.88 -15.69
N LEU A 293 -3.36 15.78 -15.34
CA LEU A 293 -1.90 15.71 -15.27
C LEU A 293 -1.38 14.38 -15.84
N VAL A 294 -0.46 14.49 -16.79
CA VAL A 294 0.35 13.39 -17.32
C VAL A 294 1.76 13.46 -16.74
N ILE A 295 2.26 12.31 -16.31
CA ILE A 295 3.56 12.12 -15.69
C ILE A 295 4.30 11.07 -16.51
N VAL A 296 5.54 11.34 -16.89
CA VAL A 296 6.37 10.44 -17.68
C VAL A 296 7.63 10.08 -16.88
N ASP A 297 8.02 8.80 -16.85
CA ASP A 297 9.35 8.41 -16.34
C ASP A 297 10.40 8.82 -17.37
N GLY A 298 10.98 10.00 -17.18
CA GLY A 298 11.84 10.60 -18.18
C GLY A 298 12.19 12.05 -17.89
N GLY A 299 13.26 12.50 -18.55
CA GLY A 299 13.77 13.86 -18.47
C GLY A 299 13.26 14.74 -19.62
N HIS A 300 14.03 15.79 -19.91
CA HIS A 300 13.68 16.80 -20.90
C HIS A 300 13.38 16.23 -22.29
N HIS A 301 14.23 15.33 -22.81
CA HIS A 301 14.07 14.79 -24.17
C HIS A 301 12.78 13.98 -24.35
N GLN A 302 12.41 13.17 -23.35
CA GLN A 302 11.16 12.42 -23.34
C GLN A 302 9.96 13.37 -23.30
N LEU A 303 10.00 14.38 -22.43
CA LEU A 303 8.92 15.36 -22.30
C LEU A 303 8.71 16.16 -23.58
N THR A 304 9.78 16.63 -24.22
CA THR A 304 9.71 17.42 -25.46
C THR A 304 9.09 16.62 -26.60
N ALA A 305 9.35 15.31 -26.68
CA ALA A 305 8.78 14.44 -27.70
C ALA A 305 7.26 14.28 -27.55
N VAL A 306 6.76 14.24 -26.31
CA VAL A 306 5.33 13.96 -26.04
C VAL A 306 4.48 15.20 -25.83
N ALA A 307 5.08 16.35 -25.51
CA ALA A 307 4.36 17.59 -25.26
C ALA A 307 3.39 18.01 -26.39
N PRO A 308 3.74 17.89 -27.69
CA PRO A 308 2.84 18.24 -28.79
C PRO A 308 1.62 17.32 -28.92
N LEU A 309 1.62 16.15 -28.26
CA LEU A 309 0.57 15.15 -28.37
C LEU A 309 -0.54 15.32 -27.33
N LEU A 310 -0.35 16.21 -26.36
CA LEU A 310 -1.30 16.41 -25.27
C LEU A 310 -2.47 17.28 -25.72
N PRO A 311 -3.70 16.91 -25.36
CA PRO A 311 -4.85 17.76 -25.60
C PRO A 311 -4.80 19.03 -24.75
N PRO A 312 -5.49 20.11 -25.17
CA PRO A 312 -5.51 21.36 -24.43
C PRO A 312 -6.06 21.15 -23.01
N GLY A 313 -5.41 21.78 -22.03
CA GLY A 313 -5.81 21.73 -20.62
C GLY A 313 -5.18 20.59 -19.79
N VAL A 314 -4.41 19.70 -20.43
CA VAL A 314 -3.67 18.63 -19.75
C VAL A 314 -2.25 19.09 -19.44
N ALA A 315 -1.86 19.04 -18.16
CA ALA A 315 -0.51 19.36 -17.75
C ALA A 315 0.45 18.17 -17.95
N LEU A 316 1.74 18.46 -18.12
CA LEU A 316 2.79 17.45 -18.32
C LEU A 316 3.96 17.69 -17.37
N ILE A 317 4.41 16.62 -16.71
CA ILE A 317 5.63 16.61 -15.91
C ILE A 317 6.44 15.34 -16.18
N GLY A 318 7.75 15.42 -15.96
CA GLY A 318 8.64 14.26 -15.97
C GLY A 318 9.17 13.96 -14.58
N LEU A 319 9.43 12.68 -14.33
CA LEU A 319 10.17 12.20 -13.17
C LEU A 319 11.45 11.55 -13.66
N ALA A 320 12.60 12.06 -13.23
CA ALA A 320 13.91 11.54 -13.59
C ALA A 320 14.69 11.06 -12.37
N LYS A 321 15.51 10.02 -12.55
CA LYS A 321 16.31 9.40 -11.49
C LYS A 321 17.70 10.07 -11.36
N HIS A 322 18.34 9.84 -10.22
CA HIS A 322 19.73 10.21 -9.90
C HIS A 322 20.05 11.73 -9.87
N PRO A 323 19.67 12.46 -8.79
CA PRO A 323 18.70 12.13 -7.75
C PRO A 323 17.26 12.25 -8.26
N ASP A 324 16.26 11.79 -7.51
CA ASP A 324 14.86 11.91 -7.90
C ASP A 324 14.46 13.38 -8.04
N HIS A 325 14.10 13.79 -9.26
CA HIS A 325 13.72 15.17 -9.54
C HIS A 325 12.54 15.26 -10.52
N LEU A 326 11.72 16.27 -10.28
CA LEU A 326 10.61 16.66 -11.12
C LEU A 326 11.11 17.59 -12.24
N VAL A 327 10.68 17.34 -13.47
CA VAL A 327 11.04 18.10 -14.66
C VAL A 327 9.80 18.73 -15.26
N VAL A 328 9.85 20.04 -15.49
CA VAL A 328 8.78 20.83 -16.16
C VAL A 328 9.38 21.54 -17.37
N LEU A 329 8.73 21.44 -18.53
CA LEU A 329 9.16 22.16 -19.73
C LEU A 329 8.91 23.67 -19.60
N LYS A 330 9.85 24.45 -20.14
CA LYS A 330 9.79 25.91 -20.23
C LYS A 330 10.10 26.33 -21.67
N PRO A 331 9.65 27.53 -22.11
CA PRO A 331 9.96 28.02 -23.46
C PRO A 331 11.46 28.00 -23.81
N THR A 332 12.32 28.16 -22.81
CA THR A 332 13.79 28.21 -22.96
C THR A 332 14.50 26.95 -22.43
N GLY A 333 13.79 25.83 -22.19
CA GLY A 333 14.41 24.57 -21.75
C GLY A 333 13.55 23.76 -20.78
N SER A 334 14.11 23.37 -19.63
CA SER A 334 13.36 22.69 -18.57
C SER A 334 13.78 23.15 -17.18
N ARG A 335 12.82 23.27 -16.28
CA ARG A 335 13.08 23.51 -14.85
C ARG A 335 13.07 22.18 -14.12
N ARG A 336 14.05 21.98 -13.24
CA ARG A 336 14.20 20.78 -12.41
C ARG A 336 14.02 21.14 -10.94
N LEU A 337 13.27 20.34 -10.21
CA LEU A 337 13.13 20.44 -8.75
C LEU A 337 13.45 19.09 -8.12
N THR A 338 14.36 19.06 -7.15
CA THR A 338 14.64 17.85 -6.39
C THR A 338 13.41 17.45 -5.57
N LEU A 339 13.02 16.19 -5.69
CA LEU A 339 11.96 15.61 -4.87
C LEU A 339 12.59 15.12 -3.56
N ILE A 340 12.13 15.68 -2.44
CA ILE A 340 12.59 15.27 -1.11
C ILE A 340 11.67 14.14 -0.62
N PRO A 341 12.17 12.89 -0.51
CA PRO A 341 11.38 11.78 0.00
C PRO A 341 10.85 12.07 1.41
N GLY A 342 9.61 11.68 1.70
CA GLY A 342 8.95 11.99 2.97
C GLY A 342 8.04 13.22 2.92
N THR A 343 8.16 14.08 1.90
CA THR A 343 7.17 15.14 1.67
C THR A 343 5.90 14.58 1.02
N PRO A 344 4.70 15.11 1.32
CA PRO A 344 3.44 14.52 0.84
C PRO A 344 3.35 14.42 -0.69
N ALA A 345 3.73 15.49 -1.40
CA ALA A 345 3.70 15.53 -2.86
C ALA A 345 4.70 14.55 -3.49
N ALA A 346 5.93 14.49 -2.97
CA ALA A 346 6.93 13.55 -3.46
C ALA A 346 6.49 12.10 -3.24
N ASN A 347 5.91 11.78 -2.09
CA ASN A 347 5.45 10.43 -1.79
C ASN A 347 4.42 9.93 -2.82
N LEU A 348 3.46 10.76 -3.24
CA LEU A 348 2.47 10.40 -4.25
C LEU A 348 3.11 10.18 -5.63
N LEU A 349 3.99 11.09 -6.06
CA LEU A 349 4.67 11.02 -7.35
C LEU A 349 5.60 9.78 -7.44
N LEU A 350 6.37 9.52 -6.39
CA LEU A 350 7.24 8.35 -6.30
C LEU A 350 6.45 7.04 -6.23
N THR A 351 5.34 7.02 -5.48
CA THR A 351 4.43 5.86 -5.44
C THR A 351 3.86 5.56 -6.82
N LEU A 352 3.45 6.58 -7.57
CA LEU A 352 2.96 6.43 -8.95
C LEU A 352 4.04 5.86 -9.89
N ARG A 353 5.28 6.36 -9.78
CA ARG A 353 6.41 5.85 -10.57
C ARG A 353 6.72 4.40 -10.24
N ASP A 354 6.86 4.07 -8.96
CA ASP A 354 7.21 2.72 -8.52
C ASP A 354 6.12 1.72 -8.90
N GLU A 355 4.85 2.15 -8.85
CA GLU A 355 3.71 1.38 -9.32
C GLU A 355 3.73 1.17 -10.84
N ALA A 356 4.08 2.19 -11.62
CA ALA A 356 4.23 2.11 -13.07
C ALA A 356 5.34 1.12 -13.46
N HIS A 357 6.51 1.22 -12.82
CA HIS A 357 7.59 0.25 -12.99
C HIS A 357 7.18 -1.18 -12.61
N ARG A 358 6.50 -1.34 -11.47
CA ARG A 358 6.01 -2.66 -11.03
C ARG A 358 5.02 -3.23 -12.04
N PHE A 359 4.13 -2.39 -12.57
CA PHE A 359 3.13 -2.80 -13.54
C PHE A 359 3.78 -3.19 -14.86
N ALA A 360 4.69 -2.37 -15.41
CA ALA A 360 5.49 -2.68 -16.59
C ALA A 360 6.20 -4.03 -16.48
N ARG A 361 6.84 -4.30 -15.33
CA ARG A 361 7.59 -5.54 -15.08
C ARG A 361 6.71 -6.79 -14.95
N ARG A 362 5.45 -6.66 -14.51
CA ARG A 362 4.57 -7.82 -14.24
C ARG A 362 4.22 -8.59 -15.52
N LEU A 363 4.25 -7.94 -16.68
CA LEU A 363 4.03 -8.59 -17.98
C LEU A 363 5.14 -9.61 -18.31
N HIS A 364 6.34 -9.43 -17.75
CA HIS A 364 7.50 -10.30 -18.00
C HIS A 364 7.36 -11.71 -17.41
N HIS A 365 6.68 -11.86 -16.26
CA HIS A 365 6.52 -13.17 -15.61
C HIS A 365 5.46 -14.06 -16.27
N HIS A 366 4.52 -13.49 -17.04
CA HIS A 366 3.54 -14.28 -17.78
C HIS A 366 4.12 -14.88 -19.08
N HIS A 367 5.07 -14.18 -19.72
CA HIS A 367 5.71 -14.67 -20.94
C HIS A 367 6.84 -15.69 -20.70
N THR A 368 7.43 -15.75 -19.50
CA THR A 368 8.49 -16.74 -19.17
C THR A 368 7.96 -18.11 -18.73
N ARG A 369 6.63 -18.28 -18.58
CA ARG A 369 6.01 -19.57 -18.20
C ARG A 369 5.38 -20.33 -19.37
N LEU A 370 5.52 -19.83 -20.59
CA LEU A 370 4.97 -20.44 -21.81
C LEU A 370 6.06 -20.75 -22.86
N VAL A 371 7.31 -20.96 -22.42
CA VAL A 371 8.36 -21.61 -23.21
C VAL A 371 8.84 -22.82 -22.47
#